data_AF-B4NEK4-F1
#
_entry.id   AF-B4NEK4-F1
#
_cell.length_a   1.000
_cell.length_b   1.000
_cell.length_c   1.000
_cell.angle_alpha   90.00
_cell.angle_beta   90.00
_cell.angle_gamma   90.00
#
_symmetry.space_group_name_H-M   'P 1'
#
loop_
_entity.id
_entity.type
_entity.pdbx_description
1 polymer ?
#
loop_
_entity_poly.entity_id
_entity_poly.type
_entity_poly.pdbx_seq_one_letter_code
_entity_poly.pdbx_strand_id
1 'polypeptide(L)'
;MAFDNDDFFSYEQPAQFIGEGEGDGSNGVSVVRRNARERNRVKQVNNGFSQLRQHIPVAVIADLSNGRRGIGPGANKKLSKVSTLRMAVEYIRRLQKVIDETDQKRHQQQNQQHQQQNQQHHHHQQQQHLLFQQQQQLFYHQQQIQQQQQHMQLSSPTGSASSCCSSTSSSSYYTPQVQQSGLSLPMADTSSSSSSSMSGPMKVESTYEDYRNNSCSSGAEDDDILDYISLWQDDL
;
A
#
# COMPACT_ATOMS: atom_id res chain seq x y z
N MET A 1 29.62 -2.32 83.69
CA MET A 1 29.71 -3.55 82.88
C MET A 1 30.26 -3.14 81.53
N ALA A 2 31.54 -3.41 81.33
CA ALA A 2 32.19 -3.35 80.02
C ALA A 2 31.88 -4.65 79.28
N PHE A 3 31.54 -4.56 78.00
CA PHE A 3 31.61 -5.67 77.06
C PHE A 3 31.99 -5.11 75.69
N ASP A 4 33.29 -5.14 75.44
CA ASP A 4 33.89 -5.14 74.12
C ASP A 4 33.28 -6.28 73.29
N ASN A 5 32.91 -5.97 72.04
CA ASN A 5 32.68 -6.94 70.98
C ASN A 5 33.21 -6.34 69.67
N ASP A 6 34.53 -6.17 69.62
CA ASP A 6 35.27 -6.05 68.36
C ASP A 6 35.61 -7.46 67.88
N ASP A 7 34.71 -8.10 67.12
CA ASP A 7 35.06 -9.28 66.35
C ASP A 7 34.05 -9.56 65.22
N PHE A 8 34.14 -8.82 64.11
CA PHE A 8 33.62 -9.32 62.84
C PHE A 8 34.18 -8.53 61.64
N PHE A 9 34.69 -9.26 60.65
CA PHE A 9 35.37 -8.83 59.41
C PHE A 9 36.88 -8.64 59.47
N SER A 10 37.57 -9.73 59.80
CA SER A 10 38.82 -10.07 59.10
C SER A 10 38.53 -10.21 57.61
N TYR A 11 38.83 -9.17 56.82
CA TYR A 11 38.98 -9.31 55.38
C TYR A 11 40.37 -9.88 55.13
N GLU A 12 40.44 -11.21 54.97
CA GLU A 12 41.55 -11.84 54.28
C GLU A 12 41.68 -11.20 52.89
N GLN A 13 42.81 -10.52 52.72
CA GLN A 13 43.33 -10.05 51.45
C GLN A 13 43.72 -11.30 50.64
N PRO A 14 43.14 -11.58 49.46
CA PRO A 14 43.60 -12.70 48.67
C PRO A 14 45.01 -12.38 48.16
N ALA A 15 45.96 -13.21 48.58
CA ALA A 15 47.36 -13.18 48.19
C ALA A 15 47.48 -13.02 46.67
N GLN A 16 48.27 -12.03 46.26
CA GLN A 16 48.71 -11.88 44.89
C GLN A 16 49.57 -13.09 44.53
N PHE A 17 48.98 -14.03 43.81
CA PHE A 17 49.68 -15.12 43.16
C PHE A 17 50.45 -14.54 41.97
N ILE A 18 51.69 -14.12 42.22
CA ILE A 18 52.70 -13.94 41.17
C ILE A 18 53.06 -15.33 40.68
N GLY A 19 52.26 -15.82 39.74
CA GLY A 19 52.61 -16.97 38.91
C GLY A 19 53.43 -16.47 37.73
N GLU A 20 54.76 -16.48 37.88
CA GLU A 20 55.66 -16.49 36.73
C GLU A 20 55.44 -17.81 35.97
N GLY A 21 54.60 -17.73 34.95
CA GLY A 21 54.35 -18.79 33.99
C GLY A 21 54.50 -18.21 32.59
N GLU A 22 55.70 -18.30 32.03
CA GLU A 22 55.93 -18.20 30.59
C GLU A 22 55.10 -19.28 29.88
N GLY A 23 53.92 -18.88 29.43
CA GLY A 23 53.01 -19.76 28.70
C GLY A 23 51.63 -19.14 28.61
N ASP A 24 51.29 -18.63 27.43
CA ASP A 24 49.93 -18.27 27.00
C ASP A 24 49.45 -16.80 27.13
N GLY A 25 50.32 -15.83 26.80
CA GLY A 25 49.89 -14.43 26.57
C GLY A 25 49.08 -14.21 25.29
N SER A 26 49.08 -15.18 24.36
CA SER A 26 48.38 -15.06 23.07
C SER A 26 46.87 -15.27 23.19
N ASN A 27 46.42 -16.16 24.09
CA ASN A 27 44.99 -16.37 24.33
C ASN A 27 44.35 -15.17 25.05
N GLY A 28 45.07 -14.50 25.95
CA GLY A 28 44.59 -13.29 26.63
C GLY A 28 44.31 -12.14 25.67
N VAL A 29 45.27 -11.80 24.79
CA VAL A 29 45.13 -10.70 23.81
C VAL A 29 44.04 -11.00 22.78
N SER A 30 43.92 -12.26 22.33
CA SER A 30 42.84 -12.69 21.44
C SER A 30 41.45 -12.56 22.08
N VAL A 31 41.33 -12.95 23.36
CA VAL A 31 40.09 -12.82 24.13
C VAL A 31 39.73 -11.35 24.38
N VAL A 32 40.71 -10.49 24.66
CA VAL A 32 40.50 -9.03 24.81
C VAL A 32 39.94 -8.44 23.51
N ARG A 33 40.55 -8.75 22.35
CA ARG A 33 40.06 -8.27 21.05
C ARG A 33 38.65 -8.80 20.74
N ARG A 34 38.35 -10.06 21.12
CA ARG A 34 37.01 -10.64 20.98
C ARG A 34 35.99 -9.95 21.89
N ASN A 35 36.33 -9.65 23.14
CA ASN A 35 35.44 -8.98 24.08
C ASN A 35 35.13 -7.55 23.64
N ALA A 36 36.14 -6.81 23.16
CA ALA A 36 35.96 -5.46 22.62
C ALA A 36 34.94 -5.45 21.46
N ARG A 37 35.04 -6.41 20.54
CA ARG A 37 34.06 -6.58 19.46
C ARG A 37 32.66 -6.88 19.99
N GLU A 38 32.53 -7.75 20.98
CA GLU A 38 31.22 -8.09 21.55
C GLU A 38 30.59 -6.89 22.27
N ARG A 39 31.38 -6.09 22.99
CA ARG A 39 30.90 -4.82 23.57
C ARG A 39 30.37 -3.87 22.49
N ASN A 40 31.08 -3.73 21.37
CA ASN A 40 30.63 -2.89 20.25
C ASN A 40 29.34 -3.43 19.61
N ARG A 41 29.22 -4.74 19.40
CA ARG A 41 27.99 -5.38 18.91
C ARG A 41 26.81 -5.12 19.85
N VAL A 42 27.00 -5.34 21.14
CA VAL A 42 25.97 -5.11 22.16
C VAL A 42 25.58 -3.63 22.25
N LYS A 43 26.56 -2.72 22.13
CA LYS A 43 26.31 -1.26 22.08
C LYS A 43 25.40 -0.91 20.89
N GLN A 44 25.66 -1.45 19.70
CA GLN A 44 24.79 -1.24 18.52
C GLN A 44 23.37 -1.75 18.76
N VAL A 45 23.21 -2.94 19.34
CA VAL A 45 21.89 -3.49 19.67
C VAL A 45 21.15 -2.60 20.68
N ASN A 46 21.83 -2.13 21.73
CA ASN A 46 21.23 -1.27 22.75
C ASN A 46 20.86 0.12 22.20
N ASN A 47 21.64 0.65 21.26
CA ASN A 47 21.29 1.86 20.53
C ASN A 47 20.01 1.65 19.71
N GLY A 48 19.88 0.51 19.02
CA GLY A 48 18.66 0.14 18.30
C GLY A 48 17.43 0.07 19.21
N PHE A 49 17.56 -0.53 20.40
CA PHE A 49 16.47 -0.52 21.40
C PHE A 49 16.11 0.89 21.87
N SER A 50 17.09 1.78 22.00
CA SER A 50 16.86 3.16 22.43
C SER A 50 16.11 3.96 21.37
N GLN A 51 16.46 3.79 20.09
CA GLN A 51 15.73 4.39 18.97
C GLN A 51 14.30 3.83 18.90
N LEU A 52 14.12 2.52 19.04
CA LEU A 52 12.79 1.91 19.04
C LEU A 52 11.88 2.51 20.12
N ARG A 53 12.41 2.78 21.32
CA ARG A 53 11.66 3.44 22.41
C ARG A 53 11.19 4.85 22.06
N GLN A 54 11.93 5.60 21.22
CA GLN A 54 11.54 6.96 20.84
C GLN A 54 10.27 6.96 19.98
N HIS A 55 10.02 5.89 19.23
CA HIS A 55 8.85 5.75 18.37
C HIS A 55 7.62 5.17 19.07
N ILE A 56 7.72 4.76 20.34
CA ILE A 56 6.60 4.21 21.09
C ILE A 56 5.86 5.35 21.81
N PRO A 57 4.58 5.63 21.46
CA PRO A 57 3.83 6.70 22.11
C PRO A 57 3.54 6.40 23.58
N VAL A 58 3.56 7.45 24.41
CA VAL A 58 3.30 7.34 25.86
C VAL A 58 1.94 6.72 26.16
N ALA A 59 0.92 7.00 25.34
CA ALA A 59 -0.42 6.41 25.48
C ALA A 59 -0.39 4.87 25.40
N VAL A 60 0.33 4.30 24.44
CA VAL A 60 0.48 2.83 24.32
C VAL A 60 1.16 2.26 25.56
N ILE A 61 2.18 2.96 26.09
CA ILE A 61 2.88 2.52 27.29
C ILE A 61 1.95 2.57 28.51
N ALA A 62 1.15 3.63 28.67
CA ALA A 62 0.22 3.78 29.78
C ALA A 62 -0.84 2.67 29.79
N ASP A 63 -1.46 2.41 28.62
CA ASP A 63 -2.49 1.39 28.45
C ASP A 63 -2.00 -0.01 28.86
N LEU A 64 -0.85 -0.44 28.31
CA LEU A 64 -0.36 -1.80 28.51
C LEU A 64 0.44 -1.98 29.80
N SER A 65 0.84 -0.89 30.45
CA SER A 65 1.46 -0.94 31.78
C SER A 65 0.45 -0.87 32.92
N ASN A 66 -0.86 -0.90 32.63
CA ASN A 66 -1.95 -0.75 33.60
C ASN A 66 -1.76 0.53 34.45
N GLY A 67 -1.29 1.62 33.82
CA GLY A 67 -0.99 2.89 34.49
C GLY A 67 0.26 2.89 35.38
N ARG A 68 0.92 1.75 35.65
CA ARG A 68 2.12 1.69 36.52
C ARG A 68 3.37 2.30 35.92
N ARG A 69 3.51 2.31 34.59
CA ARG A 69 4.75 2.73 33.90
C ARG A 69 4.46 3.58 32.67
N GLY A 70 3.59 4.57 32.77
CA GLY A 70 3.27 5.47 31.64
C GLY A 70 3.02 6.92 32.03
N ILE A 71 3.08 7.23 33.32
CA ILE A 71 2.69 8.54 33.85
C ILE A 71 3.96 9.33 34.16
N GLY A 72 4.41 10.11 33.17
CA GLY A 72 5.48 11.10 33.37
C GLY A 72 6.49 11.21 32.21
N PRO A 73 7.23 12.33 32.16
CA PRO A 73 8.29 12.54 31.17
C PRO A 73 9.32 11.41 31.22
N GLY A 74 9.62 10.81 30.06
CA GLY A 74 10.62 9.74 29.95
C GLY A 74 10.13 8.33 30.28
N ALA A 75 8.81 8.08 30.32
CA ALA A 75 8.27 6.73 30.46
C ALA A 75 8.83 5.74 29.40
N ASN A 76 9.09 6.22 28.20
CA ASN A 76 9.73 5.45 27.13
C ASN A 76 11.19 5.08 27.39
N LYS A 77 11.94 5.87 28.18
CA LYS A 77 13.37 5.64 28.46
C LYS A 77 13.63 4.42 29.34
N LYS A 78 12.67 4.05 30.21
CA LYS A 78 12.81 2.99 31.23
C LYS A 78 12.23 1.63 30.81
N LEU A 79 11.89 1.44 29.53
CA LEU A 79 11.29 0.19 29.06
C LEU A 79 12.33 -0.94 28.94
N SER A 80 11.99 -2.15 29.42
CA SER A 80 12.83 -3.34 29.20
C SER A 80 12.83 -3.76 27.72
N LYS A 81 13.78 -4.60 27.30
CA LYS A 81 13.84 -5.11 25.91
C LYS A 81 12.50 -5.78 25.51
N VAL A 82 12.03 -6.71 26.34
CA VAL A 82 10.76 -7.41 26.10
C VAL A 82 9.57 -6.45 26.10
N SER A 83 9.49 -5.53 27.06
CA SER A 83 8.39 -4.55 27.12
C SER A 83 8.39 -3.65 25.88
N THR A 84 9.57 -3.20 25.45
CA THR A 84 9.73 -2.36 24.25
C THR A 84 9.20 -3.09 23.01
N LEU A 85 9.55 -4.37 22.82
CA LEU A 85 9.06 -5.17 21.70
C LEU A 85 7.54 -5.34 21.74
N ARG A 86 6.96 -5.65 22.91
CA ARG A 86 5.50 -5.79 23.07
C ARG A 86 4.77 -4.50 22.71
N MET A 87 5.24 -3.35 23.21
CA MET A 87 4.64 -2.05 22.90
C MET A 87 4.75 -1.70 21.41
N ALA A 88 5.90 -1.99 20.79
CA ALA A 88 6.13 -1.71 19.37
C ALA A 88 5.18 -2.52 18.47
N VAL A 89 5.03 -3.81 18.74
CA VAL A 89 4.09 -4.68 18.00
C VAL A 89 2.66 -4.16 18.12
N GLU A 90 2.25 -3.80 19.34
CA GLU A 90 0.91 -3.27 19.56
C GLU A 90 0.70 -1.92 18.87
N TYR A 91 1.71 -1.05 18.88
CA TYR A 91 1.62 0.24 18.19
C TYR A 91 1.46 0.06 16.67
N ILE A 92 2.24 -0.84 16.06
CA ILE A 92 2.10 -1.18 14.64
C ILE A 92 0.67 -1.65 14.33
N ARG A 93 0.09 -2.53 15.16
CA ARG A 93 -1.29 -3.01 14.98
C ARG A 93 -2.32 -1.88 15.06
N ARG A 94 -2.14 -0.94 16.00
CA ARG A 94 -3.03 0.23 16.12
C ARG A 94 -2.95 1.11 14.87
N LEU A 95 -1.75 1.33 14.33
CA LEU A 95 -1.56 2.09 13.09
C LEU A 95 -2.21 1.38 11.89
N GLN A 96 -2.01 0.07 11.74
CA GLN A 96 -2.64 -0.74 10.69
C GLN A 96 -4.16 -0.62 10.75
N LYS A 97 -4.75 -0.76 11.94
CA LYS A 97 -6.20 -0.61 12.13
C LYS A 97 -6.72 0.76 11.67
N VAL A 98 -6.03 1.85 12.01
CA VAL A 98 -6.45 3.21 11.60
C VAL A 98 -6.36 3.38 10.09
N ILE A 99 -5.34 2.80 9.45
CA ILE A 99 -5.20 2.80 7.99
C ILE A 99 -6.37 2.04 7.35
N ASP A 100 -6.64 0.82 7.82
CA ASP A 100 -7.72 -0.03 7.30
C ASP A 100 -9.09 0.63 7.47
N GLU A 101 -9.38 1.23 8.62
CA GLU A 101 -10.62 1.97 8.87
C GLU A 101 -10.76 3.18 7.94
N THR A 102 -9.66 3.90 7.68
CA THR A 102 -9.66 5.05 6.78
C THR A 102 -9.92 4.60 5.34
N ASP A 103 -9.27 3.52 4.92
CA ASP A 103 -9.46 2.94 3.60
C ASP A 103 -10.91 2.44 3.42
N GLN A 104 -11.47 1.74 4.42
CA GLN A 104 -12.88 1.34 4.41
C GLN A 104 -13.82 2.54 4.31
N LYS A 105 -13.58 3.62 5.06
CA LYS A 105 -14.38 4.85 4.98
C LYS A 105 -14.30 5.50 3.59
N ARG A 106 -13.12 5.51 2.95
CA ARG A 106 -12.97 6.01 1.57
C ARG A 106 -13.78 5.17 0.59
N HIS A 107 -13.73 3.84 0.69
CA HIS A 107 -14.54 2.96 -0.18
C HIS A 107 -16.05 3.13 0.07
N GLN A 108 -16.47 3.28 1.33
CA GLN A 108 -17.87 3.55 1.67
C GLN A 108 -18.35 4.89 1.09
N GLN A 109 -17.53 5.94 1.18
CA GLN A 109 -17.87 7.24 0.56
C GLN A 109 -17.97 7.14 -0.96
N GLN A 110 -17.05 6.44 -1.62
CA GLN A 110 -17.10 6.24 -3.07
C GLN A 110 -18.36 5.49 -3.50
N ASN A 111 -18.72 4.41 -2.79
CA ASN A 111 -19.94 3.66 -3.08
C ASN A 111 -21.20 4.50 -2.84
N GLN A 112 -21.24 5.32 -1.78
CA GLN A 112 -22.38 6.23 -1.54
C GLN A 112 -22.51 7.28 -2.65
N GLN A 113 -21.41 7.87 -3.11
CA GLN A 113 -21.42 8.81 -4.23
C GLN A 113 -21.89 8.15 -5.53
N HIS A 114 -21.41 6.94 -5.84
CA HIS A 114 -21.85 6.20 -7.01
C HIS A 114 -23.35 5.86 -6.95
N GLN A 115 -23.86 5.44 -5.79
CA GLN A 115 -25.30 5.19 -5.63
C GLN A 115 -26.14 6.44 -5.81
N GLN A 116 -25.69 7.60 -5.30
CA GLN A 116 -26.39 8.87 -5.51
C GLN A 116 -26.40 9.29 -6.99
N GLN A 117 -25.27 9.18 -7.69
CA GLN A 117 -25.21 9.46 -9.12
C GLN A 117 -26.13 8.53 -9.92
N ASN A 118 -26.15 7.23 -9.59
CA ASN A 118 -26.98 6.27 -10.31
C ASN A 118 -28.48 6.54 -10.10
N GLN A 119 -28.88 6.96 -8.89
CA GLN A 119 -30.26 7.39 -8.61
C GLN A 119 -30.62 8.65 -9.40
N GLN A 120 -29.73 9.65 -9.45
CA GLN A 120 -29.97 10.87 -10.24
C GLN A 120 -30.08 10.57 -11.73
N HIS A 121 -29.22 9.69 -12.26
CA HIS A 121 -29.26 9.29 -13.66
C HIS A 121 -30.58 8.57 -14.00
N HIS A 122 -31.03 7.66 -13.13
CA HIS A 122 -32.29 6.96 -13.32
C HIS A 122 -33.50 7.91 -13.28
N HIS A 123 -33.49 8.87 -12.35
CA HIS A 123 -34.55 9.86 -12.22
C HIS A 123 -34.61 10.81 -13.44
N HIS A 124 -33.45 11.18 -13.98
CA HIS A 124 -33.36 11.99 -15.19
C HIS A 124 -33.87 11.24 -16.42
N GLN A 125 -33.51 9.96 -16.59
CA GLN A 125 -34.05 9.13 -17.67
C GLN A 125 -35.58 9.02 -17.60
N GLN A 126 -36.16 8.82 -16.41
CA GLN A 126 -37.61 8.78 -16.25
C GLN A 126 -38.27 10.11 -16.65
N GLN A 127 -37.69 11.24 -16.23
CA GLN A 127 -38.21 12.56 -16.61
C GLN A 127 -38.17 12.77 -18.13
N GLN A 128 -37.07 12.38 -18.79
CA GLN A 128 -36.97 12.46 -20.25
C GLN A 128 -38.02 11.59 -20.95
N HIS A 129 -38.24 10.36 -20.46
CA HIS A 129 -39.24 9.47 -21.04
C HIS A 129 -40.66 10.04 -20.93
N LEU A 130 -41.00 10.65 -19.79
CA LEU A 130 -42.32 11.26 -19.58
C LEU A 130 -42.54 12.46 -20.51
N LEU A 131 -41.52 13.30 -20.68
CA LEU A 131 -41.55 14.45 -21.59
C LEU A 131 -41.73 14.01 -23.04
N PHE A 132 -41.00 12.97 -23.46
CA PHE A 132 -41.14 12.40 -24.81
C PHE A 132 -42.55 11.85 -25.05
N GLN A 133 -43.12 11.14 -24.07
CA GLN A 133 -44.48 10.62 -24.16
C GLN A 133 -45.52 11.74 -24.28
N GLN A 134 -45.41 12.80 -23.48
CA GLN A 134 -46.30 13.95 -23.55
C GLN A 134 -46.24 14.63 -24.94
N GLN A 135 -45.04 14.80 -25.49
CA GLN A 135 -44.86 15.42 -26.81
C GLN A 135 -45.51 14.57 -27.92
N GLN A 136 -45.41 13.24 -27.85
CA GLN A 136 -46.12 12.36 -28.79
C GLN A 136 -47.64 12.49 -28.69
N GLN A 137 -48.20 12.59 -27.49
CA GLN A 137 -49.64 12.79 -27.31
C GLN A 137 -50.10 14.12 -27.92
N LEU A 138 -49.35 15.20 -27.71
CA LEU A 138 -49.64 16.51 -28.31
C LEU A 138 -49.57 16.47 -29.84
N PHE A 139 -48.60 15.76 -30.41
CA PHE A 139 -48.48 15.58 -31.85
C PHE A 139 -49.71 14.85 -32.43
N TYR A 140 -50.11 13.74 -31.80
CA TYR A 140 -51.31 12.99 -32.19
C TYR A 140 -52.58 13.84 -32.12
N HIS A 141 -52.73 14.61 -31.03
CA HIS A 141 -53.89 15.49 -30.85
C HIS A 141 -53.95 16.60 -31.91
N GLN A 142 -52.81 17.23 -32.22
CA GLN A 142 -52.74 18.24 -33.27
C GLN A 142 -53.13 17.68 -34.64
N GLN A 143 -52.68 16.46 -34.96
CA GLN A 143 -53.05 15.79 -36.20
C GLN A 143 -54.57 15.52 -36.26
N GLN A 144 -55.20 15.13 -35.15
CA GLN A 144 -56.65 14.98 -35.10
C GLN A 144 -57.38 16.31 -35.31
N ILE A 145 -56.92 17.41 -34.71
CA ILE A 145 -57.50 18.75 -34.91
C ILE A 145 -57.42 19.16 -36.38
N GLN A 146 -56.29 18.93 -37.06
CA GLN A 146 -56.16 19.26 -38.49
C GLN A 146 -57.14 18.46 -39.35
N GLN A 147 -57.27 17.16 -39.10
CA GLN A 147 -58.25 16.32 -39.81
C GLN A 147 -59.68 16.81 -39.55
N GLN A 148 -59.97 17.27 -38.33
CA GLN A 148 -61.27 17.81 -37.98
C GLN A 148 -61.58 19.12 -38.72
N GLN A 149 -60.61 20.03 -38.84
CA GLN A 149 -60.79 21.26 -39.62
C GLN A 149 -60.99 21.00 -41.11
N GLN A 150 -60.31 20.01 -41.70
CA GLN A 150 -60.51 19.65 -43.11
C GLN A 150 -61.95 19.16 -43.37
N HIS A 151 -62.52 18.33 -42.49
CA HIS A 151 -63.89 17.85 -42.69
C HIS A 151 -64.91 19.00 -42.63
N MET A 152 -64.71 20.00 -41.77
CA MET A 152 -65.65 21.13 -41.64
C MET A 152 -65.66 22.03 -42.88
N GLN A 153 -64.54 22.15 -43.60
CA GLN A 153 -64.49 22.94 -44.84
C GLN A 153 -65.20 22.25 -46.02
N LEU A 154 -65.33 20.92 -45.98
CA LEU A 154 -66.06 20.12 -46.98
C LEU A 154 -67.57 20.06 -46.70
N SER A 155 -68.02 20.41 -45.50
CA SER A 155 -69.43 20.50 -45.13
C SER A 155 -69.97 21.92 -45.27
N SER A 156 -69.95 22.47 -46.49
CA SER A 156 -70.88 23.56 -46.84
C SER A 156 -72.21 22.93 -47.28
N PRO A 157 -73.38 23.38 -46.80
CA PRO A 157 -74.65 22.84 -47.26
C PRO A 157 -74.99 23.49 -48.61
N THR A 158 -74.51 22.89 -49.70
CA THR A 158 -75.14 23.10 -51.01
C THR A 158 -75.54 21.73 -51.53
N GLY A 159 -76.84 21.49 -51.51
CA GLY A 159 -77.41 20.23 -51.97
C GLY A 159 -77.22 20.03 -53.47
N SER A 160 -77.08 18.76 -53.86
CA SER A 160 -77.82 18.09 -54.93
C SER A 160 -77.05 16.90 -55.48
N ALA A 161 -77.83 16.02 -56.10
CA ALA A 161 -77.54 14.62 -56.42
C ALA A 161 -76.62 14.37 -57.63
N SER A 162 -76.23 13.10 -57.70
CA SER A 162 -76.07 12.25 -58.90
C SER A 162 -74.80 12.31 -59.77
N SER A 163 -74.11 11.17 -59.73
CA SER A 163 -73.72 10.26 -60.84
C SER A 163 -72.59 10.57 -61.84
N CYS A 164 -71.84 9.47 -62.09
CA CYS A 164 -71.11 9.02 -63.29
C CYS A 164 -69.88 9.87 -63.73
N CYS A 165 -68.80 9.34 -64.30
CA CYS A 165 -68.50 8.08 -64.99
C CYS A 165 -66.96 7.85 -65.09
N SER A 166 -66.58 6.57 -65.22
CA SER A 166 -65.51 5.92 -66.02
C SER A 166 -64.15 6.63 -66.25
N SER A 167 -62.99 5.96 -66.17
CA SER A 167 -62.54 4.96 -67.17
C SER A 167 -61.19 4.29 -66.82
N THR A 168 -61.16 2.95 -66.92
CA THR A 168 -60.27 2.12 -67.75
C THR A 168 -58.73 2.31 -67.72
N SER A 169 -58.00 1.32 -67.17
CA SER A 169 -57.11 0.39 -67.93
C SER A 169 -56.06 -0.29 -67.03
N SER A 170 -56.09 -1.63 -67.06
CA SER A 170 -54.96 -2.57 -67.21
C SER A 170 -53.64 -2.34 -66.46
N SER A 171 -53.26 -3.30 -65.61
CA SER A 171 -52.35 -4.42 -65.99
C SER A 171 -51.33 -4.79 -64.90
N SER A 172 -51.18 -6.11 -64.75
CA SER A 172 -49.95 -6.86 -64.44
C SER A 172 -49.41 -6.94 -63.00
N TYR A 173 -49.42 -8.19 -62.54
CA TYR A 173 -48.56 -8.82 -61.54
C TYR A 173 -47.06 -8.48 -61.70
N TYR A 174 -46.35 -8.14 -60.61
CA TYR A 174 -45.30 -8.93 -59.94
C TYR A 174 -44.57 -8.06 -58.89
N THR A 175 -44.15 -8.69 -57.80
CA THR A 175 -43.32 -8.13 -56.70
C THR A 175 -41.87 -7.88 -57.17
N PRO A 176 -41.10 -6.97 -56.52
CA PRO A 176 -40.16 -7.50 -55.51
C PRO A 176 -39.83 -6.58 -54.30
N GLN A 177 -39.64 -7.28 -53.19
CA GLN A 177 -38.64 -7.12 -52.13
C GLN A 177 -37.59 -5.99 -52.29
N VAL A 178 -37.55 -5.06 -51.32
CA VAL A 178 -36.47 -4.07 -51.19
C VAL A 178 -35.31 -4.69 -50.40
N GLN A 179 -34.18 -4.78 -51.08
CA GLN A 179 -32.90 -5.27 -50.59
C GLN A 179 -32.10 -4.08 -50.06
N GLN A 180 -31.63 -4.18 -48.82
CA GLN A 180 -30.54 -3.37 -48.30
C GLN A 180 -29.27 -3.65 -49.13
N SER A 181 -28.62 -2.60 -49.61
CA SER A 181 -27.25 -2.65 -50.12
C SER A 181 -26.40 -1.65 -49.35
N GLY A 182 -25.41 -2.20 -48.64
CA GLY A 182 -24.29 -1.51 -48.04
C GLY A 182 -23.17 -2.53 -47.95
N LEU A 183 -22.34 -2.60 -49.01
CA LEU A 183 -21.16 -3.45 -49.11
C LEU A 183 -19.93 -2.67 -48.62
N SER A 184 -19.19 -3.23 -47.67
CA SER A 184 -17.73 -3.14 -47.59
C SER A 184 -17.16 -4.23 -46.66
N LEU A 185 -16.67 -5.30 -47.30
CA LEU A 185 -15.39 -6.04 -47.16
C LEU A 185 -14.69 -6.25 -45.79
N PRO A 186 -13.79 -7.27 -45.68
CA PRO A 186 -13.62 -8.09 -44.49
C PRO A 186 -12.18 -8.13 -43.90
N MET A 187 -12.05 -8.90 -42.80
CA MET A 187 -10.91 -9.74 -42.42
C MET A 187 -9.74 -9.11 -41.62
N ALA A 188 -9.60 -9.56 -40.37
CA ALA A 188 -8.31 -9.89 -39.75
C ALA A 188 -8.54 -10.89 -38.59
N ASP A 189 -8.40 -12.19 -38.90
CA ASP A 189 -7.95 -13.21 -37.96
C ASP A 189 -6.43 -13.16 -37.96
N THR A 190 -5.83 -13.08 -36.78
CA THR A 190 -4.42 -13.47 -36.59
C THR A 190 -4.34 -14.42 -35.41
N SER A 191 -4.36 -15.70 -35.74
CA SER A 191 -3.92 -16.80 -34.91
C SER A 191 -2.65 -17.40 -35.55
N SER A 192 -1.54 -17.41 -34.80
CA SER A 192 -0.41 -18.35 -34.86
C SER A 192 0.78 -17.75 -34.09
N SER A 193 1.14 -18.24 -32.90
CA SER A 193 1.84 -19.50 -32.60
C SER A 193 3.30 -19.51 -33.07
N SER A 194 4.24 -19.47 -32.12
CA SER A 194 5.52 -20.17 -32.25
C SER A 194 6.14 -20.44 -30.88
N SER A 195 5.99 -21.68 -30.45
CA SER A 195 6.89 -22.36 -29.54
C SER A 195 8.27 -22.50 -30.18
N SER A 196 9.34 -22.14 -29.46
CA SER A 196 10.62 -22.85 -29.56
C SER A 196 11.47 -22.64 -28.31
N SER A 197 11.69 -23.76 -27.63
CA SER A 197 12.76 -24.00 -26.67
C SER A 197 14.12 -23.97 -27.36
N MET A 198 15.15 -23.37 -26.73
CA MET A 198 16.52 -23.92 -26.71
C MET A 198 17.35 -23.27 -25.59
N SER A 199 18.16 -24.14 -24.99
CA SER A 199 19.09 -23.97 -23.88
C SER A 199 20.36 -23.19 -24.25
N GLY A 200 21.01 -22.57 -23.26
CA GLY A 200 22.45 -22.26 -23.34
C GLY A 200 22.89 -20.97 -22.62
N PRO A 201 23.96 -21.00 -21.79
CA PRO A 201 24.42 -19.83 -21.04
C PRO A 201 25.35 -18.99 -21.90
N MET A 202 25.06 -17.69 -22.06
CA MET A 202 25.96 -16.76 -22.72
C MET A 202 26.53 -15.79 -21.69
N LYS A 203 27.82 -16.03 -21.45
CA LYS A 203 28.83 -15.19 -20.81
C LYS A 203 28.66 -13.73 -21.25
N VAL A 204 28.25 -12.84 -20.34
CA VAL A 204 28.43 -11.39 -20.55
C VAL A 204 29.77 -11.01 -19.94
N GLU A 205 30.75 -10.86 -20.83
CA GLU A 205 31.98 -10.12 -20.59
C GLU A 205 31.57 -8.64 -20.50
N SER A 206 31.13 -8.21 -19.32
CA SER A 206 31.07 -6.79 -18.99
C SER A 206 32.45 -6.40 -18.49
N THR A 207 33.22 -5.83 -19.40
CA THR A 207 34.41 -5.02 -19.10
C THR A 207 34.10 -4.08 -17.95
N TYR A 208 34.80 -4.35 -16.84
CA TYR A 208 35.35 -3.41 -15.87
C TYR A 208 34.39 -2.32 -15.37
N GLU A 209 33.73 -2.59 -14.25
CA GLU A 209 33.76 -1.60 -13.17
C GLU A 209 33.90 -2.32 -11.83
N ASP A 210 34.77 -1.70 -11.04
CA ASP A 210 35.48 -2.20 -9.88
C ASP A 210 34.59 -2.34 -8.63
N TYR A 211 35.20 -2.85 -7.56
CA TYR A 211 34.66 -3.04 -6.19
C TYR A 211 34.05 -4.40 -5.88
N ARG A 212 34.84 -5.43 -6.19
CA ARG A 212 34.95 -6.62 -5.34
C ARG A 212 36.36 -6.72 -4.77
N ASN A 213 36.70 -5.81 -3.85
CA ASN A 213 37.77 -6.06 -2.90
C ASN A 213 37.62 -5.11 -1.71
N ASN A 214 36.84 -5.51 -0.71
CA ASN A 214 37.15 -5.08 0.65
C ASN A 214 38.36 -5.91 1.11
N SER A 215 39.50 -5.69 0.45
CA SER A 215 40.79 -5.97 1.03
C SER A 215 40.81 -5.21 2.35
N CYS A 216 40.86 -5.98 3.43
CA CYS A 216 41.39 -5.53 4.69
C CYS A 216 42.68 -4.74 4.43
N SER A 217 42.58 -3.41 4.43
CA SER A 217 43.71 -2.58 4.76
C SER A 217 43.95 -2.81 6.25
N SER A 218 44.84 -3.75 6.57
CA SER A 218 45.25 -4.13 7.94
C SER A 218 46.77 -3.97 8.01
N GLY A 219 47.25 -2.76 7.77
CA GLY A 219 48.70 -2.55 7.68
C GLY A 219 49.17 -1.11 7.79
N ALA A 220 48.32 -0.19 8.25
CA ALA A 220 48.78 1.17 8.59
C ALA A 220 48.31 1.58 9.99
N GLU A 221 47.09 1.19 10.39
CA GLU A 221 46.55 1.52 11.72
C GLU A 221 46.87 0.49 12.83
N ASP A 222 47.44 -0.67 12.47
CA ASP A 222 47.87 -1.68 13.45
C ASP A 222 49.22 -1.34 14.09
N ASP A 223 50.10 -0.59 13.40
CA ASP A 223 51.37 -0.10 13.96
C ASP A 223 51.12 1.01 14.99
N ASP A 224 50.17 1.91 14.72
CA ASP A 224 49.77 2.97 15.64
C ASP A 224 49.10 2.41 16.92
N ILE A 225 48.41 1.27 16.81
CA ILE A 225 47.74 0.62 17.96
C ILE A 225 48.75 0.11 18.99
N LEU A 226 49.91 -0.41 18.56
CA LEU A 226 50.95 -0.86 19.48
C LEU A 226 51.63 0.33 20.19
N ASP A 227 51.72 1.46 19.51
CA ASP A 227 52.22 2.72 20.07
C ASP A 227 51.23 3.31 21.09
N TYR A 228 49.92 3.33 20.78
CA TYR A 228 48.88 3.70 21.75
C TYR A 228 48.83 2.76 22.96
N ILE A 229 49.12 1.47 22.82
CA ILE A 229 49.15 0.54 23.97
C ILE A 229 50.39 0.79 24.85
N SER A 230 51.53 1.12 24.23
CA SER A 230 52.75 1.48 24.96
C SER A 230 52.56 2.78 25.76
N LEU A 231 51.87 3.77 25.17
CA LEU A 231 51.58 5.06 25.81
C LEU A 231 50.70 4.97 27.07
N TRP A 232 49.86 3.93 27.18
CA TRP A 232 49.03 3.70 28.38
C TRP A 232 49.74 2.85 29.45
N GLN A 233 50.94 2.33 29.19
CA GLN A 233 51.75 1.61 30.18
C GLN A 233 52.77 2.50 30.90
N ASP A 234 53.10 3.66 30.37
CA ASP A 234 54.10 4.58 30.97
C ASP A 234 53.53 5.53 32.06
N ASP A 235 52.20 5.57 32.25
CA ASP A 235 51.51 6.43 33.23
C ASP A 235 51.11 5.69 34.54
N LEU A 236 51.82 4.62 34.91
CA LEU A 236 51.66 3.92 36.21
C LEU A 236 52.96 3.83 37.01
#